data_AF-A0A7J2K146-F1
#
_entry.id   AF-A0A7J2K146-F1
#
_cell.length_a   1.000
_cell.length_b   1.000
_cell.length_c   1.000
_cell.angle_alpha   90.00
_cell.angle_beta   90.00
_cell.angle_gamma   90.00
#
_symmetry.space_group_name_H-M   'P 1'
#
loop_
_entity.id
_entity.type
_entity.pdbx_description
1 polymer ?
#
loop_
_entity_poly.entity_id
_entity_poly.type
_entity_poly.pdbx_seq_one_letter_code
_entity_poly.pdbx_strand_id
1 'polypeptide(L)'
;MFLTREEERALDGELGPAVALAMRILVKLGDLYGADRLVPIESAHVSGISYKTGGDAALEFLRELHQMGARVAVPSTTNPCGFDERILPLLDLPEEVVGRQRELLDLYGRLGIARTLTCTPYYLRRPRPGAHLAWAESSAVVYANSVAGACTNREGAPSALAAAIA
;
A
#
# COMPACT_ATOMS: atom_id res chain seq x y z
N MET A 1 5.52 10.23 -19.78
CA MET A 1 4.90 10.93 -18.64
C MET A 1 5.74 12.17 -18.25
N PHE A 2 5.09 13.28 -17.90
CA PHE A 2 5.70 14.51 -17.40
C PHE A 2 5.76 14.47 -15.87
N LEU A 3 6.96 14.68 -15.32
CA LEU A 3 7.21 14.78 -13.89
C LEU A 3 7.46 16.23 -13.50
N THR A 4 7.05 16.59 -12.29
CA THR A 4 7.47 17.82 -11.64
C THR A 4 8.93 17.73 -11.19
N ARG A 5 9.57 18.87 -10.91
CA ARG A 5 10.94 18.87 -10.39
C ARG A 5 11.11 18.08 -9.10
N GLU A 6 10.08 18.04 -8.25
CA GLU A 6 10.13 17.26 -7.01
C GLU A 6 10.06 15.76 -7.30
N GLU A 7 9.19 15.35 -8.21
CA GLU A 7 9.08 13.95 -8.66
C GLU A 7 10.33 13.48 -9.40
N GLU A 8 10.98 14.34 -10.20
CA GLU A 8 12.29 14.05 -10.83
C GLU A 8 13.37 13.80 -9.76
N ARG A 9 13.49 14.70 -8.78
CA ARG A 9 14.45 14.55 -7.67
C ARG A 9 14.17 13.29 -6.85
N ALA A 10 12.90 12.98 -6.63
CA ALA A 10 12.47 11.76 -5.96
C ALA A 10 12.89 10.50 -6.75
N LEU A 11 12.69 10.51 -8.07
CA LEU A 11 13.09 9.43 -8.98
C LEU A 11 14.62 9.24 -9.04
N ASP A 12 15.37 10.34 -9.06
CA ASP A 12 16.84 10.37 -9.11
C ASP A 12 17.50 9.97 -7.78
N GLY A 13 16.70 9.82 -6.72
CA GLY A 13 17.16 9.32 -5.41
C GLY A 13 17.62 10.39 -4.43
N GLU A 14 17.40 11.67 -4.72
CA GLU A 14 17.70 12.75 -3.79
C GLU A 14 16.86 12.69 -2.50
N LEU A 15 15.67 12.07 -2.56
CA LEU A 15 14.79 11.87 -1.40
C LEU A 15 15.00 10.50 -0.71
N GLY A 16 16.04 9.76 -1.10
CA GLY A 16 16.41 8.48 -0.52
C GLY A 16 15.99 7.26 -1.36
N PRO A 17 16.62 6.10 -1.10
CA PRO A 17 16.52 4.93 -1.98
C PRO A 17 15.12 4.31 -2.01
N ALA A 18 14.39 4.35 -0.90
CA ALA A 18 13.03 3.84 -0.82
C ALA A 18 12.06 4.67 -1.69
N VAL A 19 12.14 6.00 -1.60
CA VAL A 19 11.33 6.92 -2.41
C VAL A 19 11.66 6.76 -3.89
N ALA A 20 12.94 6.64 -4.24
CA ALA A 20 13.35 6.39 -5.62
C ALA A 20 12.79 5.06 -6.17
N LEU A 21 12.79 3.99 -5.36
CA LEU A 21 12.20 2.72 -5.76
C LEU A 21 10.69 2.84 -5.97
N ALA A 22 9.98 3.48 -5.05
CA ALA A 22 8.55 3.76 -5.18
C ALA A 22 8.25 4.60 -6.44
N MET A 23 8.99 5.69 -6.67
CA MET A 23 8.85 6.51 -7.86
C MET A 23 9.11 5.74 -9.15
N ARG A 24 10.14 4.88 -9.20
CA ARG A 24 10.38 4.01 -10.37
C ARG A 24 9.19 3.10 -10.67
N ILE A 25 8.52 2.58 -9.64
CA ILE A 25 7.30 1.75 -9.80
C ILE A 25 6.18 2.61 -10.39
N LEU A 26 5.90 3.77 -9.78
CA LEU A 26 4.83 4.67 -10.22
C LEU A 26 5.06 5.19 -11.65
N VAL A 27 6.29 5.56 -11.99
CA VAL A 27 6.66 6.04 -13.33
C VAL A 27 6.44 4.95 -14.38
N LYS A 28 6.90 3.73 -14.11
CA LYS A 28 6.67 2.59 -15.01
C LYS A 28 5.20 2.27 -15.20
N LEU A 29 4.40 2.37 -14.13
CA LEU A 29 2.94 2.20 -14.23
C LEU A 29 2.30 3.33 -15.03
N GLY A 30 2.73 4.57 -14.81
CA GLY A 30 2.29 5.73 -15.60
C GLY A 30 2.56 5.52 -17.09
N ASP A 31 3.78 5.13 -17.45
CA ASP A 31 4.12 4.83 -18.85
C ASP A 31 3.31 3.66 -19.42
N LEU A 32 3.09 2.59 -18.63
CA LEU A 32 2.27 1.44 -19.02
C LEU A 32 0.82 1.84 -19.32
N TYR A 33 0.25 2.74 -18.53
CA TYR A 33 -1.11 3.24 -18.71
C TYR A 33 -1.20 4.41 -19.70
N GLY A 34 -0.09 4.88 -20.25
CA GLY A 34 -0.06 6.07 -21.12
C GLY A 34 -0.45 7.34 -20.39
N ALA A 35 -0.14 7.45 -19.09
CA ALA A 35 -0.47 8.60 -18.27
C ALA A 35 0.42 9.80 -18.61
N ASP A 36 -0.21 10.97 -18.72
CA ASP A 36 0.50 12.21 -18.97
C ASP A 36 1.29 12.69 -17.74
N ARG A 37 0.79 12.46 -16.52
CA ARG A 37 1.40 12.92 -15.27
C ARG A 37 0.93 12.09 -14.07
N LEU A 38 1.66 12.17 -12.97
CA LEU A 38 1.21 11.67 -11.67
C LEU A 38 0.20 12.65 -11.03
N VAL A 39 -0.53 12.16 -10.04
CA VAL A 39 -1.48 12.94 -9.24
C VAL A 39 -1.23 12.71 -7.75
N PRO A 40 -1.25 13.76 -6.92
CA PRO A 40 -1.10 13.60 -5.48
C PRO A 40 -2.32 12.88 -4.89
N ILE A 41 -2.09 12.04 -3.88
CA ILE A 41 -3.14 11.30 -3.17
C ILE A 41 -3.32 11.79 -1.74
N GLU A 42 -4.53 11.67 -1.19
CA GLU A 42 -4.81 11.99 0.22
C GLU A 42 -4.56 10.82 1.18
N SER A 43 -4.66 9.58 0.68
CA SER A 43 -4.43 8.38 1.49
C SER A 43 -4.22 7.14 0.63
N ALA A 44 -3.62 6.12 1.23
CA ALA A 44 -3.46 4.80 0.63
C ALA A 44 -4.15 3.70 1.44
N HIS A 45 -4.61 2.66 0.74
CA HIS A 45 -5.10 1.43 1.36
C HIS A 45 -4.37 0.25 0.73
N VAL A 46 -3.46 -0.35 1.49
CA VAL A 46 -2.50 -1.34 0.96
C VAL A 46 -3.06 -2.75 1.11
N SER A 47 -2.98 -3.54 0.04
CA SER A 47 -3.37 -4.95 -0.01
C SER A 47 -2.16 -5.88 0.05
N GLY A 48 -2.35 -7.20 -0.13
CA GLY A 48 -1.26 -8.17 -0.05
C GLY A 48 -0.77 -8.45 1.38
N ILE A 49 -1.61 -8.16 2.38
CA ILE A 49 -1.30 -8.24 3.81
C ILE A 49 -1.36 -9.69 4.35
N SER A 50 -1.37 -10.70 3.46
CA SER A 50 -1.47 -12.11 3.81
C SER A 50 -0.20 -12.86 3.43
N TYR A 51 0.45 -13.50 4.41
CA TYR A 51 1.61 -14.35 4.15
C TYR A 51 1.27 -15.52 3.22
N LYS A 52 0.03 -16.03 3.28
CA LYS A 52 -0.43 -17.10 2.38
C LYS A 52 -0.38 -16.70 0.90
N THR A 53 -0.60 -15.42 0.59
CA THR A 53 -0.59 -14.93 -0.80
C THR A 53 0.74 -14.30 -1.19
N GLY A 54 1.42 -13.63 -0.26
CA GLY A 54 2.67 -12.91 -0.52
C GLY A 54 3.94 -13.76 -0.31
N GLY A 55 3.86 -14.77 0.55
CA GLY A 55 4.99 -15.63 0.91
C GLY A 55 6.21 -14.87 1.43
N ASP A 56 7.37 -15.52 1.36
CA ASP A 56 8.65 -14.93 1.75
C ASP A 56 9.02 -13.72 0.88
N ALA A 57 8.61 -13.69 -0.39
CA ALA A 57 8.88 -12.56 -1.28
C ALA A 57 8.31 -11.23 -0.75
N ALA A 58 7.11 -11.25 -0.17
CA ALA A 58 6.52 -10.06 0.44
C ALA A 58 7.27 -9.64 1.72
N LEU A 59 7.75 -10.60 2.52
CA LEU A 59 8.54 -10.31 3.71
C LEU A 59 9.89 -9.70 3.35
N GLU A 60 10.62 -10.32 2.43
CA GLU A 60 11.92 -9.85 1.95
C GLU A 60 11.81 -8.45 1.38
N PHE A 61 10.82 -8.21 0.52
CA PHE A 61 10.58 -6.89 -0.05
C PHE A 61 10.33 -5.81 1.03
N LEU A 62 9.51 -6.11 2.05
CA LEU A 62 9.30 -5.16 3.15
C LEU A 62 10.56 -4.96 4.00
N ARG A 63 11.35 -6.01 4.26
CA ARG A 63 12.62 -5.90 4.98
C ARG A 63 13.62 -5.03 4.21
N GLU A 64 13.70 -5.18 2.89
CA GLU A 64 14.51 -4.31 2.02
C GLU A 64 14.05 -2.85 2.09
N LEU A 65 12.74 -2.60 2.01
CA LEU A 65 12.20 -1.25 2.18
C LEU A 65 12.58 -0.63 3.53
N HIS A 66 12.57 -1.41 4.61
CA HIS A 66 13.05 -0.96 5.92
C HIS A 66 14.54 -0.63 5.93
N GLN A 67 15.37 -1.46 5.30
CA GLN A 67 16.81 -1.19 5.16
C GLN A 67 17.07 0.09 4.35
N MET A 68 16.19 0.40 3.38
CA MET A 68 16.21 1.64 2.61
C MET A 68 15.64 2.85 3.37
N GLY A 69 15.18 2.68 4.62
CA GLY A 69 14.61 3.76 5.44
C GLY A 69 13.20 4.18 5.04
N ALA A 70 12.44 3.31 4.36
CA ALA A 70 11.10 3.63 3.86
C ALA A 70 10.15 4.06 4.99
N ARG A 71 9.35 5.09 4.70
CA ARG A 71 8.20 5.54 5.49
C ARG A 71 7.10 5.98 4.54
N VAL A 72 5.85 5.81 4.95
CA VAL A 72 4.73 6.38 4.19
C VAL A 72 4.66 7.89 4.39
N ALA A 73 4.40 8.61 3.30
CA ALA A 73 4.22 10.06 3.28
C ALA A 73 2.76 10.48 3.53
N VAL A 74 1.81 9.58 3.28
CA VAL A 74 0.37 9.83 3.45
C VAL A 74 -0.29 8.86 4.44
N PRO A 75 -1.41 9.24 5.07
CA PRO A 75 -2.20 8.33 5.90
C PRO A 75 -2.51 7.03 5.15
N SER A 76 -2.09 5.91 5.74
CA SER A 76 -2.13 4.61 5.09
C SER A 76 -2.73 3.56 6.00
N THR A 77 -3.50 2.64 5.41
CA THR A 77 -4.23 1.58 6.11
C THR A 77 -4.00 0.23 5.44
N THR A 78 -4.25 -0.86 6.16
CA THR A 78 -4.08 -2.23 5.64
C THR A 78 -5.41 -2.92 5.38
N ASN A 79 -5.43 -3.68 4.29
CA ASN A 79 -6.43 -4.72 4.03
C ASN A 79 -6.33 -5.86 5.08
N PRO A 80 -7.32 -6.77 5.17
CA PRO A 80 -7.24 -7.90 6.09
C PRO A 80 -6.02 -8.78 5.80
N CYS A 81 -5.50 -9.38 6.87
CA CYS A 81 -4.43 -10.36 6.81
C CYS A 81 -4.97 -11.78 6.64
N GLY A 82 -4.07 -12.77 6.60
CA GLY A 82 -4.42 -14.17 6.35
C GLY A 82 -5.32 -14.82 7.39
N PHE A 83 -5.36 -14.32 8.63
CA PHE A 83 -6.21 -14.82 9.70
C PHE A 83 -6.38 -13.79 10.82
N ASP A 84 -7.40 -13.99 11.63
CA ASP A 84 -7.64 -13.22 12.86
C ASP A 84 -7.04 -13.95 14.07
N GLU A 85 -6.21 -13.27 14.86
CA GLU A 85 -5.57 -13.86 16.03
C GLU A 85 -6.57 -14.39 17.06
N ARG A 86 -7.78 -13.82 17.12
CA ARG A 86 -8.83 -14.21 18.08
C ARG A 86 -9.36 -15.62 17.83
N ILE A 87 -9.29 -16.09 16.59
CA ILE A 87 -9.76 -17.43 16.21
C ILE A 87 -8.61 -18.41 16.04
N LEU A 88 -7.36 -18.00 16.29
CA LEU A 88 -6.19 -18.86 16.09
C LEU A 88 -6.28 -20.22 16.81
N PRO A 89 -6.84 -20.34 18.04
CA PRO A 89 -7.03 -21.64 18.68
C PRO A 89 -8.00 -22.59 17.95
N LEU A 90 -8.82 -22.07 17.04
CA LEU A 90 -9.77 -22.84 16.22
C LEU A 90 -9.19 -23.20 14.85
N LEU A 91 -8.00 -22.70 14.51
CA LEU A 91 -7.35 -22.90 13.23
C LEU A 91 -6.18 -23.86 13.38
N ASP A 92 -6.10 -24.85 12.49
CA ASP A 92 -4.94 -25.74 12.37
C ASP A 92 -3.92 -25.12 11.41
N LEU A 93 -3.17 -24.13 11.90
CA LEU A 93 -2.14 -23.42 11.14
C LEU A 93 -0.74 -23.76 11.64
N PRO A 94 0.24 -24.01 10.76
CA PRO A 94 1.63 -24.18 11.16
C PRO A 94 2.14 -22.95 11.91
N GLU A 95 2.87 -23.16 13.01
CA GLU A 95 3.43 -22.08 13.83
C GLU A 95 4.30 -21.12 13.03
N GLU A 96 5.04 -21.64 12.04
CA GLU A 96 5.81 -20.83 11.09
C GLU A 96 4.92 -19.85 10.31
N VAL A 97 3.79 -20.30 9.77
CA VAL A 97 2.85 -19.44 9.02
C VAL A 97 2.31 -18.32 9.91
N VAL A 98 2.02 -18.63 11.17
CA VAL A 98 1.57 -17.65 12.16
C VAL A 98 2.66 -16.63 12.46
N GLY A 99 3.89 -17.08 12.72
CA GLY A 99 5.04 -16.23 12.98
C GLY A 99 5.35 -15.29 11.81
N ARG A 100 5.35 -15.82 10.58
CA ARG A 100 5.59 -15.06 9.36
C ARG A 100 4.51 -14.04 9.07
N GLN A 101 3.23 -14.38 9.31
CA GLN A 101 2.14 -13.42 9.19
C GLN A 101 2.27 -12.27 10.21
N ARG A 102 2.66 -12.57 11.46
CA ARG A 102 2.88 -11.55 12.49
C ARG A 102 4.04 -10.63 12.13
N GLU A 103 5.14 -11.19 11.63
CA GLU A 103 6.28 -10.43 11.15
C GLU A 103 5.89 -9.49 10.01
N LEU A 104 5.13 -9.99 9.02
CA LEU A 104 4.64 -9.19 7.89
C LEU A 104 3.85 -7.96 8.38
N LEU A 105 2.96 -8.17 9.35
CA LEU A 105 2.17 -7.10 9.94
C LEU A 105 3.01 -6.08 10.73
N ASP A 106 4.04 -6.54 11.44
CA ASP A 106 4.96 -5.67 12.14
C ASP A 106 5.78 -4.81 11.17
N LEU A 107 6.27 -5.39 10.07
CA LEU A 107 6.97 -4.65 9.02
C LEU A 107 6.08 -3.57 8.39
N TYR A 108 4.82 -3.86 8.07
CA TYR A 108 3.89 -2.82 7.62
C TYR A 108 3.68 -1.71 8.66
N GLY A 109 3.53 -2.08 9.94
CA GLY A 109 3.39 -1.11 11.04
C GLY A 109 4.60 -0.19 11.16
N ARG A 110 5.82 -0.74 11.06
CA ARG A 110 7.07 0.03 11.11
C ARG A 110 7.24 1.01 9.94
N LEU A 111 6.59 0.78 8.80
CA LEU A 111 6.57 1.74 7.68
C LEU A 111 5.70 2.97 7.99
N GLY A 112 4.90 2.93 9.06
CA GLY A 112 3.94 3.97 9.43
C GLY A 112 2.51 3.66 8.96
N ILE A 113 2.23 2.43 8.52
CA ILE A 113 0.90 2.03 8.04
C ILE A 113 0.04 1.54 9.22
N ALA A 114 -1.18 2.07 9.34
CA ALA A 114 -2.12 1.63 10.34
C ALA A 114 -2.60 0.20 10.03
N ARG A 115 -2.41 -0.71 10.99
CA ARG A 115 -2.83 -2.13 10.92
C ARG A 115 -4.34 -2.27 11.14
N THR A 116 -5.14 -1.66 10.26
CA THR A 116 -6.61 -1.64 10.34
C THR A 116 -7.26 -2.96 9.99
N LEU A 117 -6.59 -3.78 9.15
CA LEU A 117 -7.00 -5.14 8.80
C LEU A 117 -8.46 -5.26 8.35
N THR A 118 -8.91 -4.35 7.49
CA THR A 118 -10.29 -4.31 6.99
C THR A 118 -10.33 -4.09 5.48
N CYS A 119 -11.27 -4.72 4.79
CA CYS A 119 -11.57 -4.42 3.39
C CYS A 119 -12.50 -3.21 3.22
N THR A 120 -12.97 -2.64 4.34
CA THR A 120 -13.93 -1.53 4.36
C THR A 120 -13.32 -0.28 5.03
N PRO A 121 -12.19 0.26 4.50
CA PRO A 121 -11.50 1.40 5.11
C PRO A 121 -12.37 2.66 5.17
N TYR A 122 -13.37 2.76 4.29
CA TYR A 122 -14.34 3.85 4.24
C TYR A 122 -15.24 3.97 5.48
N TYR A 123 -15.38 2.91 6.29
CA TYR A 123 -16.07 3.01 7.59
C TYR A 123 -15.16 3.57 8.70
N LEU A 124 -13.85 3.49 8.52
CA LEU A 124 -12.89 4.11 9.44
C LEU A 124 -12.71 5.59 9.12
N ARG A 125 -12.55 5.89 7.83
CA ARG A 125 -12.45 7.26 7.33
C ARG A 125 -13.07 7.34 5.94
N ARG A 126 -14.21 8.02 5.85
CA ARG A 126 -14.87 8.25 4.57
C ARG A 126 -14.06 9.24 3.73
N PRO A 127 -13.70 8.91 2.48
CA PRO A 127 -13.07 9.86 1.57
C PRO A 127 -13.99 11.05 1.28
N ARG A 128 -13.37 12.20 0.98
CA ARG A 128 -14.10 13.37 0.51
C ARG A 128 -14.42 13.20 -0.99
N PRO A 129 -15.57 13.72 -1.47
CA PRO A 129 -15.80 13.80 -2.91
C PRO A 129 -14.68 14.56 -3.60
N GLY A 130 -14.21 14.05 -4.74
CA GLY A 130 -13.09 14.59 -5.53
C GLY A 130 -11.70 14.27 -5.00
N ALA A 131 -11.56 13.60 -3.84
CA ALA A 131 -10.24 13.21 -3.33
C ALA A 131 -9.59 12.15 -4.21
N HIS A 132 -8.31 12.30 -4.51
CA HIS A 132 -7.50 11.26 -5.15
C HIS A 132 -6.91 10.32 -4.10
N LEU A 133 -6.98 9.01 -4.34
CA LEU A 133 -6.53 7.98 -3.40
C LEU A 133 -5.73 6.91 -4.14
N ALA A 134 -4.89 6.17 -3.41
CA ALA A 134 -4.29 4.92 -3.90
C ALA A 134 -4.80 3.74 -3.07
N TRP A 135 -6.05 3.35 -3.31
CA TRP A 135 -6.69 2.26 -2.58
C TRP A 135 -6.65 0.99 -3.42
N ALA A 136 -5.99 -0.04 -2.90
CA ALA A 136 -6.13 -1.40 -3.42
C ALA A 136 -7.39 -2.07 -2.84
N GLU A 137 -7.77 -3.23 -3.38
CA GLU A 137 -8.97 -4.03 -3.03
C GLU A 137 -10.29 -3.61 -3.72
N SER A 138 -11.06 -4.62 -4.15
CA SER A 138 -12.20 -4.45 -5.05
C SER A 138 -13.36 -3.65 -4.44
N SER A 139 -13.79 -3.95 -3.21
CA SER A 139 -14.93 -3.28 -2.59
C SER A 139 -14.61 -1.83 -2.19
N ALA A 140 -13.40 -1.58 -1.69
CA ALA A 140 -12.93 -0.26 -1.29
C ALA A 140 -12.88 0.70 -2.47
N VAL A 141 -12.34 0.25 -3.62
CA VAL A 141 -12.26 1.04 -4.86
C VAL A 141 -13.65 1.38 -5.39
N VAL A 142 -14.55 0.39 -5.46
CA VAL A 142 -15.92 0.61 -5.97
C VAL A 142 -16.68 1.59 -5.09
N TYR A 143 -16.58 1.44 -3.76
CA TYR A 143 -17.22 2.37 -2.83
C TYR A 143 -16.64 3.79 -2.96
N ALA A 144 -15.31 3.93 -2.99
CA ALA A 144 -14.65 5.23 -3.11
C ALA A 144 -15.12 5.96 -4.37
N ASN A 145 -15.07 5.29 -5.52
CA ASN A 145 -15.43 5.89 -6.80
C ASN A 145 -16.93 6.14 -6.96
N SER A 146 -17.78 5.19 -6.55
CA SER A 146 -19.21 5.22 -6.88
C SER A 146 -20.10 5.84 -5.80
N VAL A 147 -19.71 5.73 -4.51
CA VAL A 147 -20.53 6.14 -3.37
C VAL A 147 -19.96 7.36 -2.66
N ALA A 148 -18.63 7.43 -2.51
CA ALA A 148 -17.97 8.59 -1.90
C ALA A 148 -17.68 9.70 -2.92
N GLY A 149 -17.70 9.39 -4.22
CA GLY A 149 -17.34 10.34 -5.28
C GLY A 149 -15.85 10.72 -5.26
N ALA A 150 -15.00 9.90 -4.66
CA ALA A 150 -13.55 10.02 -4.71
C ALA A 150 -13.00 9.37 -5.99
N CYS A 151 -11.69 9.47 -6.22
CA CYS A 151 -11.02 8.97 -7.41
C CYS A 151 -9.85 8.07 -7.01
N THR A 152 -9.93 6.79 -7.34
CA THR A 152 -8.82 5.85 -7.18
C THR A 152 -8.78 4.85 -8.31
N ASN A 153 -7.58 4.45 -8.72
CA ASN A 153 -7.42 3.37 -9.69
C ASN A 153 -7.73 2.03 -9.02
N ARG A 154 -7.79 0.97 -9.84
CA ARG A 154 -7.75 -0.40 -9.34
C ARG A 154 -6.32 -0.78 -8.96
N GLU A 155 -5.82 -0.20 -7.88
CA GLU A 155 -4.43 -0.38 -7.45
C GLU A 155 -4.12 -1.83 -7.07
N GLY A 156 -2.90 -2.26 -7.38
CA GLY A 156 -2.32 -3.50 -6.86
C GLY A 156 -1.61 -3.28 -5.52
N ALA A 157 -1.18 -4.36 -4.86
CA ALA A 157 -0.45 -4.25 -3.61
C ALA A 157 0.86 -3.41 -3.73
N PRO A 158 1.72 -3.64 -4.75
CA PRO A 158 2.95 -2.85 -4.88
C PRO A 158 2.71 -1.40 -5.27
N SER A 159 1.67 -1.11 -6.08
CA SER A 159 1.39 0.25 -6.54
C SER A 159 0.80 1.12 -5.43
N ALA A 160 -0.16 0.59 -4.65
CA ALA A 160 -0.69 1.29 -3.48
C ALA A 160 0.39 1.55 -2.42
N LEU A 161 1.33 0.62 -2.21
CA LEU A 161 2.44 0.81 -1.30
C LEU A 161 3.46 1.84 -1.83
N ALA A 162 3.77 1.81 -3.12
CA ALA A 162 4.65 2.80 -3.73
C ALA A 162 4.05 4.21 -3.63
N ALA A 163 2.77 4.38 -3.95
CA ALA A 163 2.05 5.65 -3.82
C ALA A 163 1.89 6.10 -2.36
N ALA A 164 1.94 5.18 -1.40
CA ALA A 164 1.96 5.54 0.02
C ALA A 164 3.31 6.15 0.44
N ILE A 165 4.41 5.74 -0.20
CA ILE A 165 5.79 6.13 0.13
C ILE A 165 6.22 7.40 -0.60
N ALA A 166 5.83 7.55 -1.87
CA ALA A 166 6.28 8.61 -2.77
C ALA A 166 5.13 9.49 -3.28
#